data_AF-A0A8H9HJE8-F1
#
_entry.id   AF-A0A8H9HJE8-F1
#
_cell.length_a   1.000
_cell.length_b   1.000
_cell.length_c   1.000
_cell.angle_alpha   90.00
_cell.angle_beta   90.00
_cell.angle_gamma   90.00
#
_symmetry.space_group_name_H-M   'P 1'
#
loop_
_entity.id
_entity.type
_entity.pdbx_description
1 polymer ?
#
loop_
_entity_poly.entity_id
_entity_poly.type
_entity_poly.pdbx_seq_one_letter_code
_entity_poly.pdbx_strand_id
1 'polypeptide(L)'
;MGSPVHAAGIDFTPEGSQKNGDLAAQVEVIKYDTSKNGSGPSAGPVAAARTDWTPPPCWYAPKWTPSELRDYYQRTYEAITHDPGMPPEARNEWNEERHNYIDGDYKDFNEENKGEGMWWGAVYNPNASIDDQLKCDRIPFWADNGETPEVENVITPEILAGLAYEQIKVPGTEVTLAPGGRSKVNLPTWAWLDGGEFKPVSVTASLAVGGLDMSATTTATPKSLTIEPGTKDARLHPASGECALNGDGSIGEPYAKGKANQEPPCGVTYLRSSGGGSYAMEATVTWEISWTGTGVAAAQALPDGTFGNEQAVEVEEIQSINR
;
A
#
# COMPACT_ATOMS: atom_id res chain seq x y z
N MET A 1 -10.70 -30.24 26.53
CA MET A 1 -9.71 -29.68 25.61
C MET A 1 -10.10 -28.23 25.47
N GLY A 2 -9.61 -27.40 26.39
CA GLY A 2 -10.04 -26.00 26.51
C GLY A 2 -9.30 -25.18 25.48
N SER A 3 -10.05 -24.36 24.73
CA SER A 3 -9.49 -23.30 23.90
C SER A 3 -8.63 -22.38 24.76
N PRO A 4 -7.43 -21.97 24.31
CA PRO A 4 -6.68 -20.93 25.00
C PRO A 4 -7.51 -19.64 24.90
N VAL A 5 -7.98 -19.15 26.04
CA VAL A 5 -8.61 -17.84 26.13
C VAL A 5 -7.47 -16.83 25.97
N HIS A 6 -7.67 -15.91 25.05
CA HIS A 6 -6.82 -14.76 24.86
C HIS A 6 -6.54 -14.13 26.23
N ALA A 7 -5.26 -14.06 26.63
CA ALA A 7 -4.81 -12.87 27.32
C ALA A 7 -5.24 -11.73 26.39
N ALA A 8 -6.23 -10.97 26.86
CA ALA A 8 -6.87 -9.87 26.16
C ALA A 8 -5.86 -9.10 25.31
N GLY A 9 -6.29 -8.54 24.18
CA GLY A 9 -5.48 -7.68 23.31
C GLY A 9 -4.78 -6.55 24.07
N ILE A 10 -3.70 -6.88 24.76
CA ILE A 10 -2.72 -5.96 25.29
C ILE A 10 -1.72 -5.82 24.16
N ASP A 11 -2.12 -5.01 23.18
CA ASP A 11 -1.20 -4.32 22.30
C ASP A 11 -0.31 -3.46 23.19
N PHE A 12 0.79 -4.02 23.68
CA PHE A 12 1.96 -3.21 23.95
C PHE A 12 2.62 -2.90 22.60
N THR A 13 1.98 -2.01 21.82
CA THR A 13 2.74 -1.15 20.93
C THR A 13 3.75 -0.41 21.81
N PRO A 14 5.07 -0.56 21.60
CA PRO A 14 6.03 0.28 22.29
C PRO A 14 5.64 1.74 22.01
N GLU A 15 5.53 2.56 23.06
CA GLU A 15 5.35 4.00 22.92
C GLU A 15 6.59 4.58 22.22
N GLY A 16 6.54 4.59 20.89
CA GLY A 16 7.50 5.22 20.00
C GLY A 16 6.71 5.99 18.96
N SER A 17 6.14 7.13 19.35
CA SER A 17 5.63 8.18 18.45
C SER A 17 4.84 7.68 17.22
N GLN A 18 3.56 7.34 17.43
CA GLN A 18 2.62 7.14 16.33
C GLN A 18 2.48 8.43 15.50
N LYS A 19 3.05 8.40 14.30
CA LYS A 19 2.55 9.12 13.13
C LYS A 19 2.56 8.13 11.96
N ASN A 20 1.34 7.79 11.52
CA ASN A 20 1.00 6.86 10.44
C ASN A 20 1.20 5.37 10.78
N GLY A 21 0.15 4.58 10.55
CA GLY A 21 0.06 3.15 10.85
C GLY A 21 0.92 2.29 9.93
N ASP A 22 2.24 2.49 9.99
CA ASP A 22 3.18 1.68 9.24
C ASP A 22 3.33 0.31 9.90
N LEU A 23 3.06 -0.74 9.11
CA LEU A 23 3.43 -2.14 9.36
C LEU A 23 4.90 -2.34 9.78
N ALA A 24 5.76 -1.37 9.47
CA ALA A 24 7.14 -1.29 9.91
C ALA A 24 7.29 -1.30 11.45
N ALA A 25 6.28 -0.86 12.22
CA ALA A 25 6.36 -0.79 13.67
C ALA A 25 6.28 -2.18 14.36
N GLN A 26 5.72 -3.19 13.70
CA GLN A 26 5.55 -4.53 14.29
C GLN A 26 6.69 -5.50 13.95
N VAL A 27 7.49 -5.17 12.93
CA VAL A 27 8.62 -5.96 12.43
C VAL A 27 9.74 -5.01 12.06
N GLU A 28 10.53 -4.61 13.06
CA GLU A 28 11.70 -3.72 12.87
C GLU A 28 12.73 -4.30 11.88
N VAL A 29 12.62 -5.59 11.55
CA VAL A 29 13.53 -6.31 10.65
C VAL A 29 13.22 -6.16 9.15
N ILE A 30 12.04 -5.67 8.75
CA ILE A 30 11.73 -5.45 7.32
C ILE A 30 12.21 -4.05 6.90
N LYS A 31 13.05 -4.02 5.86
CA LYS A 31 13.60 -2.78 5.29
C LYS A 31 12.97 -2.48 3.94
N TYR A 32 12.61 -1.21 3.74
CA TYR A 32 12.08 -0.70 2.49
C TYR A 32 13.09 0.18 1.76
N ASP A 33 13.40 -0.16 0.52
CA ASP A 33 14.06 0.75 -0.43
C ASP A 33 12.98 1.46 -1.25
N THR A 34 12.84 2.76 -0.99
CA THR A 34 11.90 3.67 -1.66
C THR A 34 12.60 4.66 -2.59
N SER A 35 13.89 4.44 -2.92
CA SER A 35 14.68 5.35 -3.75
C SER A 35 14.13 5.55 -5.16
N LYS A 36 13.35 4.59 -5.67
CA LYS A 36 12.66 4.63 -6.97
C LYS A 36 11.14 4.84 -6.84
N ASN A 37 10.68 5.24 -5.67
CA ASN A 37 9.26 5.49 -5.42
C ASN A 37 8.87 6.91 -5.90
N GLY A 38 7.57 7.16 -6.03
CA GLY A 38 7.06 8.52 -6.27
C GLY A 38 7.44 9.46 -5.13
N SER A 39 7.86 10.67 -5.48
CA SER A 39 8.30 11.69 -4.53
C SER A 39 7.76 13.07 -4.89
N GLY A 40 7.80 14.00 -3.94
CA GLY A 40 7.27 15.35 -4.09
C GLY A 40 5.90 15.54 -3.43
N PRO A 41 5.43 16.80 -3.35
CA PRO A 41 4.23 17.17 -2.59
C PRO A 41 2.92 16.64 -3.20
N SER A 42 2.90 16.32 -4.49
CA SER A 42 1.73 15.78 -5.20
C SER A 42 1.73 14.26 -5.30
N ALA A 43 2.79 13.58 -4.85
CA ALA A 43 2.85 12.13 -4.88
C ALA A 43 1.97 11.54 -3.78
N GLY A 44 1.17 10.54 -4.14
CA GLY A 44 0.22 9.90 -3.22
C GLY A 44 0.17 8.39 -3.38
N PRO A 45 -0.43 7.68 -2.41
CA PRO A 45 -0.59 6.24 -2.47
C PRO A 45 -1.56 5.85 -3.60
N VAL A 46 -1.32 4.72 -4.24
CA VAL A 46 -2.31 4.14 -5.16
C VAL A 46 -3.48 3.57 -4.37
N ALA A 47 -4.71 3.85 -4.81
CA ALA A 47 -5.89 3.14 -4.33
C ALA A 47 -5.98 1.83 -5.10
N ALA A 48 -6.10 0.68 -4.41
CA ALA A 48 -6.26 -0.59 -5.11
C ALA A 48 -7.56 -0.56 -5.96
N ALA A 49 -7.43 -0.74 -7.27
CA ALA A 49 -8.56 -1.03 -8.13
C ALA A 49 -9.12 -2.40 -7.69
N ARG A 50 -10.42 -2.45 -7.38
CA ARG A 50 -11.21 -3.64 -6.98
C ARG A 50 -10.36 -4.89 -6.68
N THR A 51 -10.05 -5.02 -5.39
CA THR A 51 -9.09 -5.94 -4.75
C THR A 51 -9.35 -7.42 -5.06
N ASP A 52 -8.49 -8.05 -5.86
CA ASP A 52 -8.34 -9.52 -5.91
C ASP A 52 -7.17 -10.02 -5.05
N TRP A 53 -6.35 -9.12 -4.51
CA TRP A 53 -5.28 -9.46 -3.57
C TRP A 53 -5.21 -8.42 -2.44
N THR A 54 -5.20 -8.93 -1.20
CA THR A 54 -5.02 -8.16 0.03
C THR A 54 -3.89 -8.84 0.79
N PRO A 55 -2.92 -8.10 1.38
CA PRO A 55 -1.93 -8.71 2.24
C PRO A 55 -2.62 -9.56 3.31
N PRO A 56 -2.04 -10.70 3.72
CA PRO A 56 -2.68 -11.54 4.72
C PRO A 56 -2.91 -10.73 6.00
N PRO A 57 -3.97 -11.04 6.76
CA PRO A 57 -4.31 -10.29 7.96
C PRO A 57 -3.24 -10.41 9.05
N CYS A 58 -2.43 -11.46 8.99
CA CYS A 58 -1.30 -11.69 9.86
C CYS A 58 -0.31 -12.68 9.22
N TRP A 59 0.92 -12.71 9.72
CA TRP A 59 1.92 -13.71 9.33
C TRP A 59 2.95 -13.94 10.45
N TYR A 60 3.73 -15.01 10.35
CA TYR A 60 4.86 -15.29 11.23
C TYR A 60 6.18 -14.85 10.59
N ALA A 61 6.98 -14.11 11.33
CA ALA A 61 8.32 -13.68 10.92
C ALA A 61 9.32 -13.77 12.09
N PRO A 62 10.64 -13.84 11.82
CA PRO A 62 11.65 -13.65 12.86
C PRO A 62 11.46 -12.27 13.49
N LYS A 63 11.40 -12.21 14.83
CA LYS A 63 11.03 -10.98 15.53
C LYS A 63 11.94 -10.66 16.70
N TRP A 64 12.50 -11.66 17.38
CA TRP A 64 13.32 -11.43 18.56
C TRP A 64 14.55 -12.35 18.63
N THR A 65 15.66 -11.82 19.13
CA THR A 65 16.73 -12.61 19.75
C THR A 65 16.26 -13.19 21.09
N PRO A 66 16.95 -14.20 21.66
CA PRO A 66 16.66 -14.69 23.02
C PRO A 66 16.49 -13.59 24.07
N SER A 67 17.44 -12.65 24.11
CA SER A 67 17.43 -11.54 25.06
C SER A 67 16.25 -10.59 24.86
N GLU A 68 15.90 -10.28 23.61
CA GLU A 68 14.77 -9.40 23.31
C GLU A 68 13.42 -10.03 23.67
N LEU A 69 13.27 -11.36 23.45
CA LEU A 69 12.06 -12.06 23.85
C LEU A 69 11.92 -12.10 25.37
N ARG A 70 13.01 -12.41 26.09
CA ARG A 70 13.03 -12.35 27.56
C ARG A 70 12.61 -10.97 28.05
N ASP A 71 13.21 -9.92 27.51
CA ASP A 71 12.93 -8.55 27.93
C ASP A 71 11.48 -8.14 27.59
N TYR A 72 10.93 -8.63 26.47
CA TYR A 72 9.52 -8.47 26.12
C TYR A 72 8.60 -9.13 27.16
N TYR A 73 8.79 -10.42 27.47
CA TYR A 73 7.97 -11.12 28.45
C TYR A 73 8.10 -10.55 29.86
N GLN A 74 9.30 -10.07 30.24
CA GLN A 74 9.54 -9.42 31.53
C GLN A 74 8.76 -8.11 31.64
N ARG A 75 8.87 -7.22 30.64
CA ARG A 75 8.12 -5.94 30.63
C ARG A 75 6.61 -6.18 30.65
N THR A 76 6.13 -7.12 29.85
CA THR A 76 4.70 -7.44 29.79
C THR A 76 4.20 -8.06 31.10
N TYR A 77 4.98 -8.92 31.75
CA TYR A 77 4.66 -9.44 33.08
C TYR A 77 4.56 -8.33 34.13
N GLU A 78 5.51 -7.38 34.14
CA GLU A 78 5.48 -6.25 35.05
C GLU A 78 4.22 -5.39 34.83
N ALA A 79 3.86 -5.12 33.57
CA ALA A 79 2.65 -4.38 33.25
C ALA A 79 1.37 -5.11 33.71
N ILE A 80 1.22 -6.38 33.35
CA ILE A 80 0.05 -7.22 33.69
C ILE A 80 -0.10 -7.38 35.20
N THR A 81 1.01 -7.56 35.93
CA THR A 81 0.97 -7.79 37.38
C THR A 81 0.53 -6.55 38.15
N HIS A 82 0.85 -5.36 37.63
CA HIS A 82 0.52 -4.08 38.27
C HIS A 82 -0.74 -3.41 37.71
N ASP A 83 -1.39 -4.00 36.71
CA ASP A 83 -2.66 -3.51 36.18
C ASP A 83 -3.84 -3.92 37.09
N PRO A 84 -4.51 -2.96 37.77
CA PRO A 84 -5.66 -3.24 38.63
C PRO A 84 -6.91 -3.69 37.86
N GLY A 85 -6.97 -3.49 36.54
CA GLY A 85 -8.06 -3.91 35.66
C GLY A 85 -7.93 -5.32 35.11
N MET A 86 -6.78 -5.98 35.32
CA MET A 86 -6.48 -7.28 34.74
C MET A 86 -7.15 -8.44 35.51
N PRO A 87 -7.94 -9.31 34.85
CA PRO A 87 -8.54 -10.47 35.50
C PRO A 87 -7.50 -11.44 36.07
N PRO A 88 -7.72 -12.04 37.25
CA PRO A 88 -6.79 -13.01 37.84
C PRO A 88 -6.49 -14.20 36.93
N GLU A 89 -7.46 -14.65 36.14
CA GLU A 89 -7.33 -15.76 35.21
C GLU A 89 -6.34 -15.43 34.09
N ALA A 90 -6.50 -14.28 33.44
CA ALA A 90 -5.61 -13.82 32.37
C ALA A 90 -4.17 -13.62 32.87
N ARG A 91 -4.01 -13.18 34.12
CA ARG A 91 -2.68 -13.07 34.76
C ARG A 91 -2.04 -14.44 35.01
N ASN A 92 -2.82 -15.45 35.38
CA ASN A 92 -2.31 -16.81 35.59
C ASN A 92 -1.91 -17.46 34.26
N GLU A 93 -2.75 -17.34 33.23
CA GLU A 93 -2.45 -17.87 31.89
C GLU A 93 -1.16 -17.26 31.32
N TRP A 94 -0.98 -15.94 31.43
CA TRP A 94 0.27 -15.29 31.02
C TRP A 94 1.49 -15.76 31.81
N ASN A 95 1.33 -16.01 33.12
CA ASN A 95 2.41 -16.54 33.95
C ASN A 95 2.80 -17.95 33.53
N GLU A 96 1.82 -18.81 33.23
CA GLU A 96 2.06 -20.17 32.73
C GLU A 96 2.77 -20.15 31.38
N GLU A 97 2.34 -19.30 30.45
CA GLU A 97 3.00 -19.13 29.15
C GLU A 97 4.46 -18.68 29.33
N ARG A 98 4.71 -17.67 30.16
CA ARG A 98 6.08 -17.21 30.45
C ARG A 98 6.94 -18.33 31.03
N HIS A 99 6.40 -19.17 31.92
CA HIS A 99 7.14 -20.28 32.51
C HIS A 99 7.59 -21.34 31.49
N ASN A 100 6.86 -21.53 30.38
CA ASN A 100 7.28 -22.43 29.30
C ASN A 100 8.63 -22.01 28.70
N TYR A 101 8.95 -20.71 28.68
CA TYR A 101 10.22 -20.19 28.19
C TYR A 101 11.29 -20.04 29.28
N ILE A 102 10.93 -20.13 30.56
CA ILE A 102 11.92 -20.06 31.65
C ILE A 102 12.40 -21.46 32.00
N ASP A 103 11.47 -22.38 32.24
CA ASP A 103 11.72 -23.70 32.84
C ASP A 103 11.29 -24.87 31.93
N GLY A 104 10.65 -24.58 30.79
CA GLY A 104 10.22 -25.58 29.82
C GLY A 104 11.29 -25.96 28.79
N ASP A 105 10.85 -26.45 27.63
CA ASP A 105 11.73 -26.94 26.55
C ASP A 105 12.66 -25.86 25.98
N TYR A 106 12.31 -24.58 26.17
CA TYR A 106 13.09 -23.42 25.73
C TYR A 106 13.68 -22.65 26.90
N LYS A 107 14.37 -23.37 27.78
CA LYS A 107 14.90 -22.86 29.04
C LYS A 107 15.64 -21.52 28.86
N ASP A 108 15.37 -20.58 29.76
CA ASP A 108 15.91 -19.21 29.73
C ASP A 108 15.81 -18.55 28.34
N PHE A 109 14.67 -18.69 27.67
CA PHE A 109 14.36 -18.12 26.36
C PHE A 109 15.36 -18.50 25.26
N ASN A 110 15.98 -19.69 25.36
CA ASN A 110 17.06 -20.13 24.46
C ASN A 110 18.32 -19.22 24.48
N GLU A 111 18.65 -18.58 25.60
CA GLU A 111 19.85 -17.74 25.71
C GLU A 111 21.16 -18.49 25.41
N GLU A 112 21.24 -19.79 25.71
CA GLU A 112 22.40 -20.62 25.36
C GLU A 112 22.59 -20.76 23.83
N ASN A 113 21.51 -20.66 23.05
CA ASN A 113 21.51 -20.80 21.58
C ASN A 113 21.54 -19.43 20.88
N LYS A 114 21.97 -18.38 21.58
CA LYS A 114 22.03 -17.04 21.03
C LYS A 114 22.95 -16.98 19.82
N GLY A 115 22.41 -16.49 18.70
CA GLY A 115 23.12 -16.42 17.42
C GLY A 115 23.05 -17.69 16.59
N GLU A 116 22.40 -18.75 17.08
CA GLU A 116 22.14 -19.98 16.34
C GLU A 116 20.77 -19.98 15.67
N GLY A 117 19.86 -19.13 16.14
CA GLY A 117 18.50 -19.00 15.63
C GLY A 117 17.80 -17.72 16.09
N MET A 118 16.51 -17.64 15.82
CA MET A 118 15.64 -16.51 16.16
C MET A 118 14.30 -17.00 16.71
N TRP A 119 13.68 -16.16 17.55
CA TRP A 119 12.29 -16.31 17.94
C TRP A 119 11.39 -15.71 16.88
N TRP A 120 10.47 -16.54 16.39
CA TRP A 120 9.42 -16.18 15.46
C TRP A 120 8.16 -15.84 16.23
N GLY A 121 7.39 -14.89 15.70
CA GLY A 121 6.12 -14.49 16.29
C GLY A 121 5.18 -13.91 15.26
N ALA A 122 3.92 -13.78 15.68
CA ALA A 122 2.89 -13.17 14.86
C ALA A 122 3.18 -11.67 14.62
N VAL A 123 2.83 -11.26 13.42
CA VAL A 123 2.84 -9.90 12.90
C VAL A 123 1.44 -9.64 12.38
N TYR A 124 0.84 -8.52 12.78
CA TYR A 124 -0.54 -8.22 12.47
C TYR A 124 -0.64 -7.09 11.44
N ASN A 125 -1.50 -7.29 10.45
CA ASN A 125 -1.82 -6.26 9.47
C ASN A 125 -2.87 -5.30 10.06
N PRO A 126 -2.52 -4.03 10.35
CA PRO A 126 -3.46 -3.06 10.92
C PRO A 126 -4.61 -2.70 9.98
N ASN A 127 -4.50 -3.01 8.68
CA ASN A 127 -5.55 -2.80 7.69
C ASN A 127 -6.60 -3.94 7.69
N ALA A 128 -6.34 -5.05 8.38
CA ALA A 128 -7.28 -6.16 8.52
C ALA A 128 -8.18 -6.02 9.76
N SER A 129 -9.28 -6.77 9.80
CA SER A 129 -10.12 -6.83 11.00
C SER A 129 -9.34 -7.45 12.18
N ILE A 130 -9.66 -7.03 13.40
CA ILE A 130 -9.01 -7.59 14.61
C ILE A 130 -9.19 -9.11 14.66
N ASP A 131 -10.38 -9.61 14.35
CA ASP A 131 -10.68 -11.05 14.33
C ASP A 131 -9.81 -11.82 13.33
N ASP A 132 -9.48 -11.21 12.18
CA ASP A 132 -8.61 -11.84 11.19
C ASP A 132 -7.13 -11.76 11.59
N GLN A 133 -6.69 -10.66 12.22
CA GLN A 133 -5.33 -10.51 12.73
C GLN A 133 -5.02 -11.59 13.78
N LEU A 134 -5.98 -11.86 14.66
CA LEU A 134 -5.85 -12.81 15.77
C LEU A 134 -5.89 -14.28 15.33
N LYS A 135 -5.99 -14.59 14.02
CA LYS A 135 -5.82 -15.95 13.50
C LYS A 135 -4.37 -16.45 13.56
N CYS A 136 -3.39 -15.55 13.64
CA CYS A 136 -2.01 -15.93 13.95
C CYS A 136 -1.83 -15.97 15.46
N ASP A 137 -2.36 -17.03 16.07
CA ASP A 137 -2.48 -17.22 17.53
C ASP A 137 -1.35 -18.06 18.14
N ARG A 138 -0.40 -18.54 17.33
CA ARG A 138 0.73 -19.33 17.82
C ARG A 138 1.65 -18.44 18.66
N ILE A 139 1.84 -18.86 19.90
CA ILE A 139 2.83 -18.26 20.80
C ILE A 139 4.24 -18.29 20.19
N PRO A 140 5.15 -17.38 20.58
CA PRO A 140 6.51 -17.34 20.06
C PRO A 140 7.21 -18.71 20.04
N PHE A 141 7.91 -19.00 18.96
CA PHE A 141 8.57 -20.30 18.78
C PHE A 141 9.96 -20.12 18.16
N TRP A 142 10.87 -21.05 18.48
CA TRP A 142 12.24 -21.00 18.02
C TRP A 142 12.39 -21.63 16.63
N ALA A 143 13.29 -21.06 15.83
CA ALA A 143 13.84 -21.73 14.66
C ALA A 143 15.32 -21.38 14.48
N ASP A 144 16.10 -22.35 14.00
CA ASP A 144 17.51 -22.17 13.74
C ASP A 144 17.75 -21.28 12.52
N ASN A 145 18.92 -20.67 12.44
CA ASN A 145 19.24 -19.74 11.38
C ASN A 145 19.20 -20.41 10.00
N GLY A 146 18.56 -19.74 9.04
CA GLY A 146 18.38 -20.24 7.68
C GLY A 146 17.23 -21.23 7.54
N GLU A 147 16.58 -21.64 8.64
CA GLU A 147 15.37 -22.44 8.59
C GLU A 147 14.15 -21.55 8.44
N THR A 148 13.28 -21.89 7.49
CA THR A 148 11.93 -21.32 7.40
C THR A 148 10.96 -22.30 8.05
N PRO A 149 10.31 -21.92 9.16
CA PRO A 149 9.40 -22.80 9.88
C PRO A 149 8.21 -23.25 9.02
N GLU A 150 7.82 -24.51 9.16
CA GLU A 150 6.61 -25.05 8.53
C GLU A 150 5.36 -24.61 9.30
N VAL A 151 4.98 -23.34 9.14
CA VAL A 151 3.75 -22.76 9.70
C VAL A 151 2.91 -22.15 8.60
N GLU A 152 1.59 -22.22 8.78
CA GLU A 152 0.68 -21.45 7.95
C GLU A 152 0.95 -19.95 8.13
N ASN A 153 0.84 -19.19 7.04
CA ASN A 153 1.12 -17.75 7.01
C ASN A 153 2.54 -17.39 7.46
N VAL A 154 3.56 -18.19 7.12
CA VAL A 154 4.96 -17.79 7.27
C VAL A 154 5.28 -16.64 6.30
N ILE A 155 6.17 -15.71 6.68
CA ILE A 155 6.64 -14.64 5.80
C ILE A 155 7.19 -15.22 4.48
N THR A 156 6.78 -14.66 3.35
CA THR A 156 7.21 -15.06 2.00
C THR A 156 7.60 -13.85 1.15
N PRO A 157 8.30 -14.05 0.02
CA PRO A 157 8.49 -12.98 -0.96
C PRO A 157 7.18 -12.35 -1.46
N GLU A 158 6.09 -13.11 -1.54
CA GLU A 158 4.78 -12.56 -1.93
C GLU A 158 4.22 -11.62 -0.86
N ILE A 159 4.35 -11.98 0.43
CA ILE A 159 3.96 -11.06 1.52
C ILE A 159 4.85 -9.81 1.48
N LEU A 160 6.16 -9.94 1.25
CA LEU A 160 7.04 -8.78 1.07
C LEU A 160 6.63 -7.90 -0.13
N ALA A 161 6.21 -8.50 -1.25
CA ALA A 161 5.72 -7.75 -2.40
C ALA A 161 4.46 -6.94 -2.05
N GLY A 162 3.59 -7.56 -1.25
CA GLY A 162 2.44 -6.92 -0.63
C GLY A 162 2.74 -5.73 0.23
N LEU A 163 3.71 -5.89 1.12
CA LEU A 163 4.17 -4.81 1.98
C LEU A 163 4.82 -3.69 1.17
N ALA A 164 5.59 -4.03 0.14
CA ALA A 164 6.13 -3.05 -0.79
C ALA A 164 5.00 -2.32 -1.57
N TYR A 165 3.92 -3.02 -1.93
CA TYR A 165 2.76 -2.45 -2.62
C TYR A 165 2.09 -1.35 -1.78
N GLU A 166 1.88 -1.58 -0.48
CA GLU A 166 1.29 -0.57 0.43
C GLU A 166 2.16 0.68 0.58
N GLN A 167 3.46 0.58 0.30
CA GLN A 167 4.40 1.70 0.34
C GLN A 167 4.49 2.45 -1.00
N ILE A 168 3.88 1.95 -2.09
CA ILE A 168 3.96 2.59 -3.39
C ILE A 168 3.27 3.95 -3.35
N LYS A 169 3.99 4.95 -3.84
CA LYS A 169 3.48 6.28 -4.13
C LYS A 169 3.73 6.57 -5.60
N VAL A 170 2.74 7.13 -6.25
CA VAL A 170 2.81 7.53 -7.66
C VAL A 170 2.76 9.05 -7.78
N PRO A 171 3.35 9.63 -8.83
CA PRO A 171 3.25 11.07 -9.08
C PRO A 171 1.81 11.57 -9.15
N GLY A 172 1.61 12.83 -8.78
CA GLY A 172 0.34 13.54 -8.96
C GLY A 172 -0.14 13.50 -10.40
N THR A 173 -1.43 13.24 -10.60
CA THR A 173 -2.09 13.37 -11.90
C THR A 173 -2.59 14.80 -12.07
N GLU A 174 -1.80 15.66 -12.70
CA GLU A 174 -2.30 16.95 -13.21
C GLU A 174 -2.21 16.91 -14.73
N VAL A 175 -3.35 16.79 -15.40
CA VAL A 175 -3.40 16.68 -16.85
C VAL A 175 -3.25 18.06 -17.46
N THR A 176 -2.43 18.19 -18.50
CA THR A 176 -2.34 19.44 -19.24
C THR A 176 -3.55 19.56 -20.17
N LEU A 177 -4.26 20.69 -20.08
CA LEU A 177 -5.46 20.95 -20.86
C LEU A 177 -5.22 22.02 -21.95
N ALA A 178 -5.87 21.86 -23.09
CA ALA A 178 -6.01 22.90 -24.11
C ALA A 178 -7.45 22.98 -24.63
N PRO A 179 -8.20 24.08 -24.36
CA PRO A 179 -7.74 25.29 -23.67
C PRO A 179 -7.39 25.02 -22.19
N GLY A 180 -6.26 25.56 -21.72
CA GLY A 180 -5.82 25.43 -20.31
C GLY A 180 -6.48 26.43 -19.36
N GLY A 181 -7.59 27.03 -19.77
CA GLY A 181 -8.37 28.01 -19.03
C GLY A 181 -9.83 27.87 -19.43
N ARG A 182 -10.58 28.98 -19.46
CA ARG A 182 -11.99 28.96 -19.89
C ARG A 182 -12.17 28.30 -21.25
N SER A 183 -12.83 27.14 -21.24
CA SER A 183 -13.28 26.46 -22.43
C SER A 183 -14.66 26.98 -22.84
N LYS A 184 -15.15 26.50 -23.99
CA LYS A 184 -16.41 26.95 -24.58
C LYS A 184 -17.32 25.76 -24.84
N VAL A 185 -18.62 25.99 -24.77
CA VAL A 185 -19.61 24.98 -25.15
C VAL A 185 -19.34 24.51 -26.58
N ASN A 186 -19.34 23.19 -26.78
CA ASN A 186 -19.02 22.49 -28.04
C ASN A 186 -17.58 22.66 -28.54
N LEU A 187 -16.66 23.21 -27.74
CA LEU A 187 -15.23 23.23 -28.06
C LEU A 187 -14.55 22.00 -27.44
N PRO A 188 -13.84 21.18 -28.22
CA PRO A 188 -13.03 20.09 -27.65
C PRO A 188 -11.89 20.64 -26.80
N THR A 189 -11.86 20.22 -25.53
CA THR A 189 -10.73 20.40 -24.62
C THR A 189 -9.83 19.17 -24.73
N TRP A 190 -8.62 19.37 -25.24
CA TRP A 190 -7.56 18.38 -25.33
C TRP A 190 -6.94 18.15 -23.96
N ALA A 191 -6.56 16.91 -23.67
CA ALA A 191 -5.96 16.48 -22.42
C ALA A 191 -4.76 15.57 -22.69
N TRP A 192 -3.60 15.84 -22.08
CA TRP A 192 -2.43 14.98 -22.21
C TRP A 192 -1.52 15.01 -20.98
N LEU A 193 -0.73 13.94 -20.84
CA LEU A 193 0.32 13.79 -19.84
C LEU A 193 1.66 13.55 -20.54
N ASP A 194 2.70 14.24 -20.09
CA ASP A 194 4.06 14.04 -20.59
C ASP A 194 4.62 12.70 -20.05
N GLY A 195 5.18 11.87 -20.94
CA GLY A 195 5.82 10.60 -20.57
C GLY A 195 7.08 10.77 -19.71
N GLY A 196 7.61 11.99 -19.60
CA GLY A 196 8.69 12.33 -18.69
C GLY A 196 8.35 12.20 -17.20
N GLU A 197 7.10 12.49 -16.84
CA GLU A 197 6.61 12.53 -15.45
C GLU A 197 5.94 11.22 -15.02
N PHE A 198 5.29 10.54 -15.94
CA PHE A 198 4.59 9.26 -15.70
C PHE A 198 5.47 8.08 -16.11
N LYS A 199 6.44 7.75 -15.24
CA LYS A 199 7.34 6.59 -15.40
C LYS A 199 7.05 5.53 -14.34
N PRO A 200 7.47 4.27 -14.56
CA PRO A 200 7.36 3.24 -13.55
C PRO A 200 8.07 3.65 -12.25
N VAL A 201 7.40 3.41 -11.13
CA VAL A 201 7.96 3.57 -9.78
C VAL A 201 8.00 2.22 -9.09
N SER A 202 8.91 2.05 -8.13
CA SER A 202 9.05 0.77 -7.43
C SER A 202 9.45 0.94 -5.98
N VAL A 203 9.01 0.00 -5.15
CA VAL A 203 9.47 -0.19 -3.77
C VAL A 203 10.01 -1.60 -3.63
N THR A 204 11.13 -1.77 -2.92
CA THR A 204 11.63 -3.10 -2.54
C THR A 204 11.49 -3.29 -1.04
N ALA A 205 10.77 -4.33 -0.62
CA ALA A 205 10.77 -4.80 0.76
C ALA A 205 11.77 -5.94 0.89
N SER A 206 12.53 -5.95 1.97
CA SER A 206 13.59 -6.95 2.22
C SER A 206 13.64 -7.37 3.68
N LEU A 207 13.95 -8.64 3.88
CA LEU A 207 14.17 -9.27 5.18
C LEU A 207 15.53 -9.97 5.15
N ALA A 208 16.45 -9.50 5.98
CA ALA A 208 17.81 -10.04 6.08
C ALA A 208 18.18 -10.25 7.56
N VAL A 209 17.65 -11.32 8.16
CA VAL A 209 17.81 -11.64 9.59
C VAL A 209 17.69 -13.15 9.81
N GLY A 210 18.36 -13.68 10.84
CA GLY A 210 18.22 -15.09 11.22
C GLY A 210 18.65 -16.07 10.12
N GLY A 211 19.65 -15.70 9.31
CA GLY A 211 20.09 -16.49 8.15
C GLY A 211 19.11 -16.49 6.96
N LEU A 212 17.96 -15.83 7.06
CA LEU A 212 17.07 -15.58 5.94
C LEU A 212 17.49 -14.32 5.19
N ASP A 213 17.52 -14.42 3.86
CA ASP A 213 17.73 -13.30 2.96
C ASP A 213 16.71 -13.39 1.82
N MET A 214 15.68 -12.56 1.90
CA MET A 214 14.65 -12.48 0.89
C MET A 214 14.23 -11.05 0.62
N SER A 215 13.87 -10.77 -0.63
CA SER A 215 13.31 -9.49 -1.02
C SER A 215 12.26 -9.65 -2.11
N ALA A 216 11.41 -8.64 -2.22
CA ALA A 216 10.49 -8.48 -3.32
C ALA A 216 10.41 -7.00 -3.73
N THR A 217 10.50 -6.77 -5.03
CA THR A 217 10.35 -5.46 -5.64
C THR A 217 9.00 -5.39 -6.32
N THR A 218 8.14 -4.51 -5.83
CA THR A 218 6.85 -4.20 -6.45
C THR A 218 6.99 -2.93 -7.28
N THR A 219 6.51 -3.01 -8.52
CA THR A 219 6.61 -1.95 -9.53
C THR A 219 5.21 -1.54 -9.99
N ALA A 220 4.93 -0.25 -9.94
CA ALA A 220 3.74 0.36 -10.53
C ALA A 220 4.12 0.99 -11.87
N THR A 221 3.51 0.50 -12.94
CA THR A 221 3.70 0.98 -14.31
C THR A 221 2.43 1.70 -14.76
N PRO A 222 2.49 2.94 -15.28
CA PRO A 222 1.30 3.59 -15.81
C PRO A 222 0.65 2.71 -16.89
N LYS A 223 -0.68 2.73 -17.00
CA LYS A 223 -1.44 1.94 -17.98
C LYS A 223 -2.38 2.78 -18.83
N SER A 224 -3.20 3.61 -18.19
CA SER A 224 -4.19 4.46 -18.87
C SER A 224 -4.60 5.64 -17.99
N LEU A 225 -5.18 6.66 -18.62
CA LEU A 225 -5.84 7.79 -17.95
C LEU A 225 -7.33 7.73 -18.22
N THR A 226 -8.14 7.77 -17.18
CA THR A 226 -9.59 7.91 -17.26
C THR A 226 -9.98 9.34 -16.96
N ILE A 227 -10.77 9.96 -17.85
CA ILE A 227 -11.34 11.28 -17.65
C ILE A 227 -12.82 11.13 -17.29
N GLU A 228 -13.20 11.66 -16.13
CA GLU A 228 -14.60 11.85 -15.76
C GLU A 228 -14.95 13.34 -15.83
N PRO A 229 -15.93 13.75 -16.63
CA PRO A 229 -16.13 15.15 -16.98
C PRO A 229 -16.75 16.00 -15.84
N GLY A 230 -17.19 15.39 -14.74
CA GLY A 230 -17.93 16.08 -13.67
C GLY A 230 -19.38 16.46 -14.03
N THR A 231 -19.86 16.07 -15.21
CA THR A 231 -21.23 16.32 -15.68
C THR A 231 -21.66 15.30 -16.73
N LYS A 232 -22.96 14.99 -16.78
CA LYS A 232 -23.55 14.19 -17.86
C LYS A 232 -23.64 14.93 -19.20
N ASP A 233 -23.58 16.27 -19.15
CA ASP A 233 -23.71 17.12 -20.34
C ASP A 233 -22.33 17.34 -21.00
N ALA A 234 -21.62 16.25 -21.27
CA ALA A 234 -20.30 16.24 -21.89
C ALA A 234 -20.14 15.01 -22.80
N ARG A 235 -19.22 15.12 -23.77
CA ARG A 235 -18.79 14.02 -24.64
C ARG A 235 -17.31 13.77 -24.42
N LEU A 236 -16.95 12.52 -24.13
CA LEU A 236 -15.57 12.10 -23.92
C LEU A 236 -14.87 11.74 -25.23
N HIS A 237 -13.55 11.91 -25.24
CA HIS A 237 -12.65 11.53 -26.32
C HIS A 237 -11.49 10.73 -25.71
N PRO A 238 -11.34 9.43 -26.03
CA PRO A 238 -12.30 8.60 -26.77
C PRO A 238 -13.63 8.47 -26.00
N ALA A 239 -14.65 7.94 -26.65
CA ALA A 239 -15.99 7.82 -26.05
C ALA A 239 -16.04 6.98 -24.75
N SER A 240 -15.04 6.12 -24.52
CA SER A 240 -14.87 5.38 -23.26
C SER A 240 -14.42 6.25 -22.09
N GLY A 241 -13.82 7.43 -22.35
CA GLY A 241 -13.14 8.23 -21.34
C GLY A 241 -11.75 7.73 -20.98
N GLU A 242 -11.36 6.53 -21.44
CA GLU A 242 -10.09 5.91 -21.14
C GLU A 242 -9.08 6.14 -22.27
N CYS A 243 -8.04 6.90 -21.97
CA CYS A 243 -6.92 7.22 -22.85
C CYS A 243 -5.75 6.27 -22.57
N ALA A 244 -5.41 5.44 -23.56
CA ALA A 244 -4.28 4.53 -23.46
C ALA A 244 -2.93 5.26 -23.53
N LEU A 245 -1.89 4.61 -23.02
CA LEU A 245 -0.50 5.05 -23.23
C LEU A 245 -0.07 4.95 -24.68
N ASN A 246 0.67 5.95 -25.10
CA ASN A 246 1.45 5.95 -26.32
C ASN A 246 2.72 5.12 -26.14
N GLY A 247 3.34 4.69 -27.25
CA GLY A 247 4.57 3.89 -27.22
C GLY A 247 5.79 4.61 -26.62
N ASP A 248 5.72 5.92 -26.41
CA ASP A 248 6.75 6.73 -25.75
C ASP A 248 6.48 6.98 -24.26
N GLY A 249 5.40 6.41 -23.71
CA GLY A 249 5.00 6.56 -22.31
C GLY A 249 4.15 7.81 -22.02
N SER A 250 3.83 8.63 -23.03
CA SER A 250 2.89 9.75 -22.87
C SER A 250 1.44 9.28 -22.97
N ILE A 251 0.49 10.10 -22.52
CA ILE A 251 -0.94 9.86 -22.74
C ILE A 251 -1.53 11.05 -23.50
N GLY A 252 -2.36 10.77 -24.51
CA GLY A 252 -2.98 11.80 -25.35
C GLY A 252 -1.97 12.41 -26.32
N GLU A 253 -2.21 13.65 -26.74
CA GLU A 253 -1.27 14.36 -27.62
C GLU A 253 -1.28 15.86 -27.29
N PRO A 254 -0.11 16.50 -27.16
CA PRO A 254 -0.03 17.94 -26.99
C PRO A 254 -0.75 18.70 -28.11
N TYR A 255 -1.59 19.67 -27.74
CA TYR A 255 -2.28 20.50 -28.72
C TYR A 255 -1.29 21.34 -29.52
N ALA A 256 -1.47 21.35 -30.85
CA ALA A 256 -0.67 22.15 -31.77
C ALA A 256 -1.55 23.06 -32.63
N LYS A 257 -1.02 24.23 -33.00
CA LYS A 257 -1.70 25.16 -33.93
C LYS A 257 -2.02 24.42 -35.24
N GLY A 258 -3.27 24.53 -35.69
CA GLY A 258 -3.77 23.83 -36.88
C GLY A 258 -4.69 22.64 -36.58
N LYS A 259 -4.79 22.21 -35.31
CA LYS A 259 -5.66 21.10 -34.89
C LYS A 259 -7.05 21.52 -34.39
N ALA A 260 -7.44 22.78 -34.59
CA ALA A 260 -8.70 23.31 -34.10
C ALA A 260 -9.96 22.57 -34.60
N ASN A 261 -9.86 21.88 -35.75
CA ASN A 261 -10.95 21.11 -36.34
C ASN A 261 -10.80 19.59 -36.14
N GLN A 262 -9.86 19.16 -35.31
CA GLN A 262 -9.63 17.74 -35.01
C GLN A 262 -10.19 17.39 -33.65
N GLU A 263 -10.67 16.16 -33.51
CA GLU A 263 -11.02 15.61 -32.20
C GLU A 263 -9.74 15.21 -31.48
N PRO A 264 -9.62 15.52 -30.17
CA PRO A 264 -8.48 15.11 -29.39
C PRO A 264 -8.42 13.58 -29.25
N PRO A 265 -7.23 12.96 -29.25
CA PRO A 265 -7.10 11.54 -28.93
C PRO A 265 -7.44 11.24 -27.46
N CYS A 266 -7.32 12.26 -26.59
CA CYS A 266 -7.71 12.21 -25.20
C CYS A 266 -8.27 13.59 -24.79
N GLY A 267 -9.47 13.64 -24.19
CA GLY A 267 -10.09 14.89 -23.79
C GLY A 267 -11.61 14.84 -23.61
N VAL A 268 -12.22 16.01 -23.54
CA VAL A 268 -13.64 16.19 -23.25
C VAL A 268 -14.22 17.38 -24.02
N THR A 269 -15.47 17.27 -24.46
CA THR A 269 -16.25 18.36 -25.02
C THR A 269 -17.49 18.60 -24.18
N TYR A 270 -17.59 19.76 -23.53
CA TYR A 270 -18.74 20.13 -22.73
C TYR A 270 -19.87 20.65 -23.60
N LEU A 271 -21.09 20.16 -23.35
CA LEU A 271 -22.30 20.48 -24.12
C LEU A 271 -23.15 21.57 -23.46
N ARG A 272 -22.77 22.00 -22.25
CA ARG A 272 -23.40 23.10 -21.51
C ARG A 272 -22.37 23.96 -20.80
N SER A 273 -22.79 25.19 -20.50
CA SER A 273 -22.03 26.14 -19.68
C SER A 273 -22.01 25.70 -18.22
N SER A 274 -20.91 25.97 -17.53
CA SER A 274 -20.77 25.78 -16.08
C SER A 274 -21.51 26.85 -15.26
N GLY A 275 -22.21 27.78 -15.90
CA GLY A 275 -23.11 28.72 -15.24
C GLY A 275 -22.41 29.75 -14.32
N GLY A 276 -21.14 30.06 -14.59
CA GLY A 276 -20.33 30.95 -13.76
C GLY A 276 -19.50 30.25 -12.68
N GLY A 277 -19.60 28.92 -12.56
CA GLY A 277 -18.68 28.08 -11.78
C GLY A 277 -17.77 27.24 -12.68
N SER A 278 -17.38 26.05 -12.21
CA SER A 278 -16.58 25.07 -12.95
C SER A 278 -17.21 23.67 -12.86
N TYR A 279 -16.87 22.82 -13.81
CA TYR A 279 -17.04 21.37 -13.65
C TYR A 279 -15.84 20.79 -12.91
N ALA A 280 -16.10 19.87 -11.99
CA ALA A 280 -15.12 19.06 -11.28
C ALA A 280 -14.69 17.89 -12.17
N MET A 281 -13.74 18.12 -13.09
CA MET A 281 -13.25 17.07 -13.97
C MET A 281 -12.26 16.20 -13.20
N GLU A 282 -12.49 14.90 -13.12
CA GLU A 282 -11.56 13.96 -12.52
C GLU A 282 -10.64 13.37 -13.59
N ALA A 283 -9.35 13.33 -13.30
CA ALA A 283 -8.33 12.69 -14.10
C ALA A 283 -7.65 11.62 -13.27
N THR A 284 -7.91 10.35 -13.59
CA THR A 284 -7.47 9.20 -12.79
C THR A 284 -6.60 8.27 -13.62
N VAL A 285 -5.36 8.08 -13.19
CA VAL A 285 -4.42 7.17 -13.86
C VAL A 285 -4.53 5.79 -13.24
N THR A 286 -4.66 4.78 -14.09
CA THR A 286 -4.54 3.37 -13.73
C THR A 286 -3.09 2.95 -13.86
N TRP A 287 -2.61 2.22 -12.86
CA TRP A 287 -1.26 1.70 -12.73
C TRP A 287 -1.32 0.17 -12.71
N GLU A 288 -0.67 -0.46 -13.65
CA GLU A 288 -0.44 -1.90 -13.63
C GLU A 288 0.62 -2.22 -12.59
N ILE A 289 0.30 -3.15 -11.68
CA ILE A 289 1.18 -3.50 -10.57
C ILE A 289 1.71 -4.91 -10.77
N SER A 290 3.03 -5.06 -10.67
CA SER A 290 3.67 -6.37 -10.71
C SER A 290 4.85 -6.43 -9.76
N TRP A 291 5.28 -7.64 -9.39
CA TRP A 291 6.44 -7.84 -8.55
C TRP A 291 7.33 -8.99 -8.99
N THR A 292 8.60 -8.89 -8.59
CA THR A 292 9.61 -9.95 -8.70
C THR A 292 10.35 -10.04 -7.38
N GLY A 293 10.93 -11.20 -7.05
CA GLY A 293 11.64 -11.35 -5.78
C GLY A 293 12.47 -12.61 -5.69
N THR A 294 12.97 -12.89 -4.49
CA THR A 294 13.73 -14.10 -4.19
C THR A 294 12.92 -15.34 -4.58
N GLY A 295 13.49 -16.19 -5.45
CA GLY A 295 12.83 -17.39 -5.96
C GLY A 295 11.74 -17.14 -7.02
N VAL A 296 11.41 -15.89 -7.34
CA VAL A 296 10.36 -15.51 -8.30
C VAL A 296 10.92 -14.54 -9.33
N ALA A 297 11.52 -15.11 -10.38
CA ALA A 297 12.18 -14.33 -11.44
C ALA A 297 11.20 -13.72 -12.45
N ALA A 298 10.08 -14.39 -12.71
CA ALA A 298 9.05 -13.89 -13.61
C ALA A 298 8.12 -12.93 -12.86
N ALA A 299 7.81 -11.79 -13.48
CA ALA A 299 6.88 -10.82 -12.90
C ALA A 299 5.52 -11.47 -12.61
N GLN A 300 5.06 -11.34 -11.37
CA GLN A 300 3.73 -11.76 -10.94
C GLN A 300 2.84 -10.53 -10.83
N ALA A 301 1.59 -10.65 -11.26
CA ALA A 301 0.63 -9.56 -11.17
C ALA A 301 0.19 -9.34 -9.72
N LEU A 302 -0.05 -8.08 -9.38
CA LEU A 302 -0.80 -7.62 -8.21
C LEU A 302 -1.98 -6.78 -8.72
N PRO A 303 -2.97 -6.47 -7.87
CA PRO A 303 -4.11 -5.67 -8.27
C PRO A 303 -3.64 -4.32 -8.81
N ASP A 304 -4.23 -3.91 -9.93
CA ASP A 304 -3.97 -2.58 -10.48
C ASP A 304 -4.27 -1.50 -9.43
N GLY A 305 -3.53 -0.40 -9.45
CA GLY A 305 -3.75 0.76 -8.59
C GLY A 305 -4.33 1.94 -9.38
N THR A 306 -5.08 2.83 -8.75
CA THR A 306 -5.51 4.09 -9.35
C THR A 306 -5.07 5.28 -8.51
N PHE A 307 -4.74 6.38 -9.18
CA PHE A 307 -4.48 7.66 -8.51
C PHE A 307 -4.87 8.82 -9.42
N GLY A 308 -5.64 9.75 -8.88
CA GLY A 308 -6.22 10.84 -9.64
C GLY A 308 -6.44 12.09 -8.83
N ASN A 309 -6.67 13.18 -9.54
CA ASN A 309 -7.02 14.47 -8.95
C ASN A 309 -8.19 15.10 -9.70
N GLU A 310 -8.89 15.99 -8.99
CA GLU A 310 -9.91 16.85 -9.56
C GLU A 310 -9.26 18.13 -10.12
N GLN A 311 -9.66 18.53 -11.32
CA GLN A 311 -9.31 19.79 -11.97
C GLN A 311 -10.57 20.57 -12.32
N ALA A 312 -10.59 21.86 -11.97
CA ALA A 312 -11.71 22.75 -12.30
C ALA A 312 -11.68 23.15 -13.78
N VAL A 313 -12.78 22.89 -14.50
CA VAL A 313 -12.96 23.30 -15.90
C VAL A 313 -14.11 24.29 -16.03
N GLU A 314 -13.78 25.55 -16.34
CA GLU A 314 -14.76 26.60 -16.62
C GLU A 314 -15.23 26.53 -18.08
N VAL A 315 -16.54 26.54 -18.31
CA VAL A 315 -17.12 26.43 -19.66
C VAL A 315 -18.10 27.57 -19.89
N GLU A 316 -17.79 28.42 -20.87
CA GLU A 316 -18.63 29.55 -21.26
C GLU A 316 -19.45 29.23 -22.52
N GLU A 317 -20.67 29.79 -22.59
CA GLU A 317 -21.46 29.77 -23.81
C GLU A 317 -21.26 31.09 -24.57
N ILE A 318 -20.91 31.00 -25.86
CA ILE A 318 -20.88 32.17 -26.73
C ILE A 318 -22.24 32.35 -27.38
N GLN A 319 -22.91 33.44 -27.04
CA GLN A 319 -24.10 33.90 -27.73
C GLN A 319 -23.69 35.03 -28.69
N SER A 320 -23.85 34.80 -30.00
CA SER A 320 -23.68 35.86 -31.00
C SER A 320 -25.03 36.53 -31.24
N ILE A 321 -25.15 37.81 -30.88
CA ILE A 321 -26.31 38.62 -31.24
C ILE A 321 -26.06 39.18 -32.64
N ASN A 322 -26.77 38.67 -33.64
CA ASN A 322 -26.80 39.29 -34.96
C ASN A 322 -27.77 40.48 -34.89
N ARG A 323 -27.27 41.70 -35.11
CA ARG A 323 -28.08 42.92 -35.15
C ARG A 323 -28.37 43.31 -36.60
#